data_AF-A0A5E7VGN5-F1
#
_entry.id   AF-A0A5E7VGN5-F1
#
_cell.length_a   1.000
_cell.length_b   1.000
_cell.length_c   1.000
_cell.angle_alpha   90.00
_cell.angle_beta   90.00
_cell.angle_gamma   90.00
#
_symmetry.space_group_name_H-M   'P 1'
#
loop_
_entity.id
_entity.type
_entity.pdbx_description
1 polymer ?
#
loop_
_entity_poly.entity_id
_entity_poly.type
_entity_poly.pdbx_seq_one_letter_code
_entity_poly.pdbx_strand_id
1 'polypeptide(L)'
;MNQSVDTQEASLLKQMDKSPDSTKAILGEVKSFRECVIAQSAALRPASRLDLLEQCRVNIQNRISPPGNTSYGTLRYWNQRPKDPRYTNDVPIMGGIFDNGPGFPVLVQCDIRNGKLQDAMAIENP
;
A
#
# COMPACT_ATOMS: atom_id res chain seq x y z
N MET A 1 -3.27 -21.21 -0.72
CA MET A 1 -3.09 -21.32 0.74
C MET A 1 -4.45 -21.08 1.39
N ASN A 2 -5.21 -22.15 1.69
CA ASN A 2 -6.58 -22.09 2.24
C ASN A 2 -6.71 -22.71 3.64
N GLN A 3 -5.63 -23.29 4.18
CA GLN A 3 -5.70 -24.11 5.40
C GLN A 3 -6.14 -23.34 6.65
N SER A 4 -6.06 -22.01 6.69
CA SER A 4 -6.39 -21.25 7.91
C SER A 4 -7.89 -21.01 8.12
N VAL A 5 -8.71 -21.00 7.06
CA VAL A 5 -10.15 -20.72 7.18
C VAL A 5 -10.88 -22.01 7.55
N ASP A 6 -10.57 -23.11 6.85
CA ASP A 6 -11.18 -24.43 7.08
C ASP A 6 -10.95 -24.94 8.51
N THR A 7 -9.77 -24.65 9.09
CA THR A 7 -9.43 -25.07 10.47
C THR A 7 -10.20 -24.28 11.52
N GLN A 8 -10.58 -23.02 11.22
CA GLN A 8 -11.34 -22.17 12.13
C GLN A 8 -12.84 -22.49 12.09
N GLU A 9 -13.39 -22.78 10.91
CA GLU A 9 -14.78 -23.24 10.76
C GLU A 9 -15.04 -24.56 11.52
N ALA A 10 -14.09 -25.51 11.46
CA ALA A 10 -14.20 -26.78 12.16
C ALA A 10 -14.18 -26.65 13.70
N SER A 11 -13.51 -25.63 14.24
CA SER A 11 -13.49 -25.34 15.69
C SER A 11 -14.79 -24.69 16.16
N LEU A 12 -15.37 -23.78 15.36
CA LEU A 12 -16.67 -23.15 15.63
C LEU A 12 -17.79 -24.19 15.69
N LEU A 13 -17.84 -25.11 14.72
CA LEU A 13 -18.84 -26.19 14.66
C LEU A 13 -18.76 -27.13 15.88
N LYS A 14 -17.56 -27.37 16.43
CA LYS A 14 -17.38 -28.20 17.63
C LYS A 14 -17.79 -27.51 18.94
N GLN A 15 -17.76 -26.17 18.99
CA GLN A 15 -18.13 -25.41 20.19
C GLN A 15 -19.63 -25.14 20.30
N MET A 16 -20.39 -25.23 19.19
CA MET A 16 -21.84 -25.00 19.16
C MET A 16 -22.66 -26.01 19.99
N ASP A 17 -22.07 -27.11 20.44
CA ASP A 17 -22.81 -28.24 21.01
C ASP A 17 -22.95 -28.25 22.55
N LYS A 18 -22.37 -27.31 23.33
CA LYS A 18 -22.47 -27.36 24.81
C LYS A 18 -22.38 -26.02 25.58
N SER A 19 -23.39 -25.74 26.42
CA SER A 19 -23.39 -24.86 27.63
C SER A 19 -23.28 -23.32 27.44
N PRO A 20 -23.95 -22.48 28.25
CA PRO A 20 -23.89 -21.00 28.17
C PRO A 20 -22.49 -20.36 28.28
N ASP A 21 -21.51 -21.03 28.90
CA ASP A 21 -20.11 -20.58 28.91
C ASP A 21 -19.45 -20.67 27.53
N SER A 22 -19.89 -21.62 26.68
CA SER A 22 -19.47 -21.67 25.28
C SER A 22 -19.99 -20.46 24.51
N THR A 23 -21.14 -19.88 24.86
CA THR A 23 -21.69 -18.73 24.14
C THR A 23 -20.80 -17.50 24.25
N LYS A 24 -20.13 -17.28 25.40
CA LYS A 24 -19.12 -16.22 25.55
C LYS A 24 -17.83 -16.51 24.77
N ALA A 25 -17.36 -17.75 24.77
CA ALA A 25 -16.20 -18.17 23.98
C ALA A 25 -16.46 -18.01 22.47
N ILE A 26 -17.64 -18.43 22.01
CA ILE A 26 -18.11 -18.28 20.62
C ILE A 26 -18.21 -16.80 20.24
N LEU A 27 -18.76 -15.93 21.10
CA LEU A 27 -18.81 -14.48 20.84
C LEU A 27 -17.41 -13.87 20.72
N GLY A 28 -16.44 -14.34 21.52
CA GLY A 28 -15.04 -13.94 21.44
C GLY A 28 -14.39 -14.36 20.12
N GLU A 29 -14.59 -15.62 19.71
CA GLU A 29 -14.07 -16.12 18.43
C GLU A 29 -14.74 -15.45 17.22
N VAL A 30 -16.05 -15.21 17.24
CA VAL A 30 -16.76 -14.48 16.17
C VAL A 30 -16.23 -13.05 16.03
N LYS A 31 -15.90 -12.39 17.16
CA LYS A 31 -15.29 -11.05 17.13
C LYS A 31 -13.89 -11.09 16.52
N SER A 32 -13.06 -12.04 16.94
CA SER A 32 -11.71 -12.25 16.39
C SER A 32 -11.75 -12.58 14.89
N PHE A 33 -12.69 -13.43 14.45
CA PHE A 33 -12.89 -13.78 13.06
C PHE A 33 -13.33 -12.56 12.23
N ARG A 34 -14.28 -11.76 12.74
CA ARG A 34 -14.66 -10.50 12.08
C ARG A 34 -13.49 -9.55 11.94
N GLU A 35 -12.67 -9.38 12.97
CA GLU A 35 -11.47 -8.55 12.92
C GLU A 35 -10.46 -9.08 11.88
N CYS A 36 -10.27 -10.40 11.80
CA CYS A 36 -9.42 -11.04 10.81
C CYS A 36 -9.95 -10.83 9.37
N VAL A 37 -11.25 -11.03 9.13
CA VAL A 37 -11.86 -10.81 7.81
C VAL A 37 -11.80 -9.33 7.41
N ILE A 38 -12.01 -8.41 8.35
CA ILE A 38 -11.85 -6.97 8.09
C ILE A 38 -10.39 -6.65 7.72
N ALA A 39 -9.42 -7.17 8.45
CA ALA A 39 -8.00 -6.98 8.16
C ALA A 39 -7.59 -7.56 6.80
N GLN A 40 -8.05 -8.78 6.47
CA GLN A 40 -7.82 -9.39 5.16
C GLN A 40 -8.53 -8.61 4.05
N SER A 41 -9.77 -8.19 4.26
CA SER A 41 -10.51 -7.40 3.27
C SER A 41 -9.82 -6.06 2.99
N ALA A 42 -9.28 -5.40 4.02
CA ALA A 42 -8.52 -4.17 3.88
C ALA A 42 -7.20 -4.41 3.13
N ALA A 43 -6.52 -5.54 3.38
CA ALA A 43 -5.32 -5.94 2.66
C ALA A 43 -5.58 -6.35 1.20
N LEU A 44 -6.80 -6.80 0.89
CA LEU A 44 -7.24 -7.22 -0.45
C LEU A 44 -7.94 -6.11 -1.25
N ARG A 45 -8.15 -4.92 -0.67
CA ARG A 45 -8.72 -3.80 -1.42
C ARG A 45 -7.77 -3.43 -2.56
N PRO A 46 -8.28 -3.25 -3.80
CA PRO A 46 -7.48 -2.71 -4.88
C PRO A 46 -6.87 -1.38 -4.46
N ALA A 47 -5.57 -1.20 -4.66
CA ALA A 47 -4.91 0.06 -4.38
C ALA A 47 -5.56 1.16 -5.21
N SER A 48 -5.94 2.27 -4.57
CA SER A 48 -6.45 3.41 -5.31
C SER A 48 -5.32 4.05 -6.14
N ARG A 49 -5.67 4.85 -7.15
CA ARG A 49 -4.67 5.61 -7.93
C ARG A 49 -3.76 6.43 -7.01
N LEU A 50 -4.33 7.06 -5.98
CA LEU A 50 -3.57 7.86 -5.03
C LEU A 50 -2.57 7.02 -4.23
N ASP A 51 -2.97 5.82 -3.80
CA ASP A 51 -2.07 4.89 -3.10
C ASP A 51 -0.90 4.47 -3.99
N LEU A 52 -1.15 4.21 -5.28
CA LEU A 52 -0.11 3.85 -6.25
C LEU A 52 0.86 5.00 -6.51
N LEU A 53 0.36 6.24 -6.58
CA LEU A 53 1.20 7.43 -6.72
C LEU A 53 2.05 7.70 -5.46
N GLU A 54 1.52 7.38 -4.28
CA GLU A 54 2.27 7.49 -3.03
C GLU A 54 3.34 6.37 -2.93
N GLN A 55 3.00 5.15 -3.33
CA GLN A 55 3.99 4.07 -3.46
C GLN A 55 5.12 4.47 -4.42
N CYS A 56 4.79 5.13 -5.54
CA CYS A 56 5.79 5.64 -6.47
C CYS A 56 6.72 6.68 -5.80
N ARG A 57 6.15 7.61 -5.02
CA ARG A 57 6.90 8.61 -4.25
C ARG A 57 7.91 7.95 -3.31
N VAL A 58 7.44 6.99 -2.51
CA VAL A 58 8.25 6.27 -1.53
C VAL A 58 9.34 5.45 -2.25
N ASN A 59 9.01 4.82 -3.38
CA ASN A 59 9.97 4.05 -4.16
C ASN A 59 11.15 4.91 -4.62
N ILE A 60 10.88 6.07 -5.25
CA ILE A 60 11.93 7.01 -5.67
C ILE A 60 12.68 7.59 -4.48
N GLN A 61 11.98 7.97 -3.42
CA GLN A 61 12.64 8.48 -2.22
C GLN A 61 13.65 7.45 -1.68
N ASN A 62 13.28 6.17 -1.62
CA ASN A 62 14.16 5.11 -1.15
C ASN A 62 15.29 4.79 -2.14
N ARG A 63 15.11 5.03 -3.45
CA ARG A 63 16.21 4.92 -4.43
C ARG A 63 17.23 6.05 -4.27
N ILE A 64 16.75 7.27 -4.02
CA ILE A 64 17.60 8.47 -3.85
C ILE A 64 18.29 8.47 -2.48
N SER A 65 17.55 8.12 -1.42
CA SER A 65 18.03 8.05 -0.04
C SER A 65 17.49 6.77 0.61
N PRO A 66 18.20 5.64 0.44
CA PRO A 66 17.83 4.37 1.06
C PRO A 66 17.69 4.50 2.58
N PRO A 67 16.76 3.75 3.20
CA PRO A 67 16.61 3.75 4.65
C PRO A 67 17.89 3.23 5.32
N GLY A 68 18.41 4.00 6.28
CA GLY A 68 19.64 3.69 7.03
C GLY A 68 19.90 4.72 8.13
N ASN A 69 21.03 4.60 8.83
CA ASN A 69 21.40 5.49 9.95
C ASN A 69 21.56 6.97 9.54
N THR A 70 21.66 7.22 8.24
CA THR A 70 21.85 8.52 7.64
C THR A 70 20.82 8.70 6.52
N SER A 71 19.56 8.94 6.91
CA SER A 71 18.52 9.38 5.99
C SER A 71 18.71 10.86 5.71
N TYR A 72 19.07 11.23 4.48
CA TYR A 72 19.47 12.59 4.13
C TYR A 72 18.38 13.45 3.49
N GLY A 73 17.17 12.93 3.23
CA GLY A 73 16.13 13.80 2.67
C GLY A 73 14.74 13.23 2.53
N THR A 74 13.81 14.08 2.11
CA THR A 74 12.40 13.73 1.90
C THR A 74 11.88 14.33 0.61
N LEU A 75 11.11 13.54 -0.15
CA LEU A 75 10.45 14.03 -1.35
C LEU A 75 9.18 14.80 -1.00
N ARG A 76 9.19 16.12 -1.22
CA ARG A 76 8.12 17.08 -0.93
C ARG A 76 7.46 17.59 -2.21
N TYR A 77 6.30 18.24 -2.08
CA TYR A 77 5.54 18.85 -3.18
C TYR A 77 5.24 17.88 -4.34
N TRP A 78 4.93 16.63 -4.00
CA TRP A 78 4.66 15.55 -4.94
C TRP A 78 3.32 15.74 -5.66
N ASN A 79 3.35 16.14 -6.93
CA ASN A 79 2.17 16.50 -7.70
C ASN A 79 2.20 15.91 -9.11
N GLN A 80 1.03 15.57 -9.64
CA GLN A 80 0.89 15.14 -11.04
C GLN A 80 1.22 16.28 -12.01
N ARG A 81 1.85 15.93 -13.14
CA ARG A 81 2.17 16.84 -14.26
C ARG A 81 1.37 16.43 -15.51
N PRO A 82 0.05 16.67 -15.55
CA PRO A 82 -0.81 16.23 -16.67
C PRO A 82 -0.49 16.92 -18.01
N LYS A 83 0.28 18.01 -17.99
CA LYS A 83 0.72 18.73 -19.19
C LYS A 83 2.01 18.16 -19.80
N ASP A 84 2.69 17.22 -19.12
CA ASP A 84 3.87 16.57 -19.69
C ASP A 84 3.44 15.65 -20.85
N PRO A 85 4.08 15.72 -22.04
CA PRO A 85 3.68 14.92 -23.20
C PRO A 85 3.82 13.40 -22.98
N ARG A 86 4.61 12.96 -22.00
CA ARG A 86 4.78 11.56 -21.62
C ARG A 86 3.69 11.08 -20.66
N TYR A 87 2.85 11.99 -20.14
CA TYR A 87 1.79 11.65 -19.20
C TYR A 87 0.70 10.82 -19.88
N THR A 88 0.42 9.66 -19.29
CA THR A 88 -0.78 8.87 -19.62
C THR A 88 -1.50 8.46 -18.34
N ASN A 89 -2.72 7.91 -18.47
CA ASN A 89 -3.46 7.42 -17.31
C ASN A 89 -2.69 6.31 -16.57
N ASP A 90 -2.08 5.38 -17.29
CA ASP A 90 -1.33 4.28 -16.69
C ASP A 90 0.11 4.64 -16.35
N VAL A 91 0.63 5.70 -16.96
CA VAL A 91 1.98 6.20 -16.76
C VAL A 91 1.95 7.70 -16.41
N PRO A 92 1.43 8.05 -15.21
CA PRO A 92 1.45 9.43 -14.76
C PRO A 92 2.87 9.93 -14.54
N ILE A 93 3.10 11.17 -14.97
CA ILE A 93 4.30 11.94 -14.62
C ILE A 93 4.04 12.69 -13.32
N MET A 94 4.94 12.50 -12.36
CA MET A 94 4.94 13.15 -11.06
C MET A 94 6.15 14.07 -10.94
N GLY A 95 5.97 15.21 -10.30
CA GLY A 95 7.05 16.13 -9.96
C GLY A 95 7.08 16.41 -8.47
N GLY A 96 8.27 16.61 -7.91
CA GLY A 96 8.48 17.01 -6.53
C GLY A 96 9.84 17.66 -6.32
N ILE A 97 10.15 18.01 -5.07
CA ILE A 97 11.46 18.49 -4.64
C ILE A 97 12.01 17.49 -3.63
N PHE A 98 13.17 16.91 -3.89
CA PHE A 98 13.87 16.12 -2.90
C PHE A 98 14.64 17.08 -1.99
N ASP A 99 14.21 17.19 -0.75
CA ASP A 99 14.75 18.11 0.24
C ASP A 99 15.83 17.41 1.07
N ASN A 100 17.08 17.82 0.88
CA ASN A 100 18.27 17.34 1.61
C ASN A 100 19.17 18.50 2.07
N GLY A 101 18.61 19.69 2.27
CA GLY A 101 19.35 20.93 2.50
C GLY A 101 19.11 21.94 1.37
N PRO A 102 19.95 21.99 0.32
CA PRO A 102 19.70 22.85 -0.85
C PRO A 102 18.49 22.37 -1.68
N GLY A 103 18.22 21.07 -1.64
CA GLY A 103 17.13 20.41 -2.36
C GLY A 103 17.29 20.46 -3.89
N PHE A 104 16.63 19.53 -4.59
CA PHE A 104 16.63 19.52 -6.05
C PHE A 104 15.30 19.01 -6.62
N PRO A 105 14.88 19.49 -7.80
CA PRO A 105 13.67 19.00 -8.44
C PRO A 105 13.84 17.57 -8.90
N VAL A 106 12.78 16.78 -8.74
CA VAL A 106 12.70 15.41 -9.24
C VAL A 106 11.46 15.31 -10.11
N LEU A 107 11.64 14.78 -11.31
CA LEU A 107 10.57 14.39 -12.22
C LEU A 107 10.60 12.87 -12.35
N VAL A 108 9.44 12.24 -12.23
CA VAL A 108 9.32 10.79 -12.13
C VAL A 108 8.20 10.30 -13.02
N GLN A 109 8.47 9.24 -13.75
CA GLN A 109 7.49 8.43 -14.45
C GLN A 109 7.05 7.27 -13.54
N CYS A 110 5.78 7.24 -13.16
CA CYS A 110 5.21 6.17 -12.34
C CYS A 110 4.44 5.20 -13.24
N ASP A 111 4.88 3.96 -13.37
CA ASP A 111 4.15 2.93 -14.11
C ASP A 111 3.18 2.21 -13.17
N ILE A 112 1.89 2.50 -13.28
CA ILE A 112 0.84 1.98 -12.39
C ILE A 112 -0.12 1.02 -13.09
N ARG A 113 0.34 0.39 -14.18
CA ARG A 113 -0.46 -0.54 -14.99
C ARG A 113 -1.03 -1.69 -14.16
N ASN A 114 -2.23 -2.13 -14.52
CA ASN A 114 -2.95 -3.22 -13.88
C ASN A 114 -3.25 -2.99 -12.38
N GLY A 115 -3.41 -1.73 -11.97
CA GLY A 115 -3.72 -1.37 -10.59
C GLY A 115 -2.60 -1.64 -9.60
N LYS A 116 -1.35 -1.68 -10.06
CA LYS A 116 -0.14 -1.92 -9.26
C LYS A 116 0.99 -1.04 -9.75
N LEU A 117 1.87 -0.61 -8.84
CA LEU A 117 3.12 0.04 -9.22
C LEU A 117 4.08 -1.01 -9.79
N GLN A 118 4.34 -0.94 -11.09
CA GLN A 118 5.30 -1.78 -11.79
C GLN A 118 6.72 -1.22 -11.65
N ASP A 119 6.87 0.10 -11.84
CA ASP A 119 8.14 0.79 -11.72
C ASP A 119 7.96 2.27 -11.41
N ALA A 120 9.02 2.91 -10.91
CA ALA A 120 9.14 4.33 -10.71
C ALA A 120 10.51 4.79 -11.21
N MET A 121 10.54 5.58 -12.29
CA MET A 121 11.78 6.01 -12.93
C MET A 121 11.94 7.52 -12.84
N ALA A 122 13.09 7.98 -12.33
CA ALA A 122 13.48 9.37 -12.46
C ALA A 122 13.75 9.69 -13.94
N ILE A 123 13.22 10.82 -14.42
CA ILE A 123 13.33 11.26 -15.81
C ILE A 123 13.82 12.71 -15.84
N GLU A 124 14.47 13.09 -16.93
CA GLU A 124 14.92 14.46 -17.12
C GLU A 124 13.73 15.40 -17.38
N ASN A 125 13.86 16.63 -16.87
CA ASN A 125 12.97 17.71 -17.27
C ASN A 125 13.19 17.99 -18.76
N PRO A 126 12.11 18.12 -19.54
CA PRO A 126 12.21 18.46 -20.96
C PRO A 126 12.75 19.89 -21.16
#